data_AF-A0A3C1DAX6-F1
#
_entry.id   AF-A0A3C1DAX6-F1
#
_cell.length_a   1.000
_cell.length_b   1.000
_cell.length_c   1.000
_cell.angle_alpha   90.00
_cell.angle_beta   90.00
_cell.angle_gamma   90.00
#
_symmetry.space_group_name_H-M   'P 1'
#
loop_
_entity.id
_entity.type
_entity.pdbx_description
1 polymer ?
#
loop_
_entity_poly.entity_id
_entity_poly.type
_entity_poly.pdbx_seq_one_letter_code
_entity_poly.pdbx_strand_id
1 'polypeptide(L)'
;MSEWEQLGAYLKTMADKKGPECLRREPWTTYQELVNRPDVDPRMARLALTTLLADPASWVGNHGEDAKGLQRYLEDECFLSAHAAAGMAQMYCELFFAGNMKAWDERRGEGLQAFCSKAQELIVEARSIWDNGSGSITCSFSAKVAVEVADASKLQRVFAHDLERTPFIPEREVRSNLRKLLQNELQGDFDGYVNAELYYEPYVNDYIENFQYVLDGFCDMHGLKLAGFESDCSQTDFEPNFYPLPWQPTSASVDKPYTLRNRTPCAAAKLIRDSGYV
;
A
#
# COMPACT_ATOMS: atom_id res chain seq x y z
N MET A 1 -22.71 -27.00 -17.21
CA MET A 1 -22.67 -25.87 -16.27
C MET A 1 -23.38 -24.72 -16.96
N SER A 2 -24.40 -24.15 -16.35
CA SER A 2 -25.09 -22.98 -16.90
C SER A 2 -24.18 -21.74 -16.87
N GLU A 3 -24.46 -20.73 -17.70
CA GLU A 3 -23.69 -19.47 -17.71
C GLU A 3 -23.74 -18.77 -16.34
N TRP A 4 -24.85 -18.90 -15.60
CA TRP A 4 -25.03 -18.38 -14.25
C TRP A 4 -24.16 -19.11 -13.22
N GLU A 5 -24.09 -20.45 -13.29
CA GLU A 5 -23.22 -21.26 -12.42
C GLU A 5 -21.75 -20.90 -12.63
N GLN A 6 -21.34 -20.71 -13.89
CA GLN A 6 -19.98 -20.32 -14.23
C GLN A 6 -19.63 -18.93 -13.69
N LEU A 7 -20.52 -17.94 -13.88
CA LEU A 7 -20.35 -16.61 -13.31
C LEU A 7 -20.29 -16.66 -11.77
N GLY A 8 -21.21 -17.38 -11.14
CA GLY A 8 -21.25 -17.56 -9.68
C GLY A 8 -19.96 -18.17 -9.14
N ALA A 9 -19.42 -19.19 -9.81
CA ALA A 9 -18.13 -19.79 -9.45
C ALA A 9 -16.98 -18.79 -9.53
N TYR A 10 -16.99 -17.88 -10.51
CA TYR A 10 -15.98 -16.83 -10.63
C TYR A 10 -16.10 -15.77 -9.55
N LEU A 11 -17.30 -15.26 -9.30
CA LEU A 11 -17.53 -14.32 -8.21
C LEU A 11 -17.15 -14.95 -6.86
N LYS A 12 -17.47 -16.22 -6.65
CA LYS A 12 -17.04 -16.98 -5.48
C LYS A 12 -15.52 -17.07 -5.38
N THR A 13 -14.83 -17.41 -6.46
CA THR A 13 -13.35 -17.47 -6.47
C THR A 13 -12.73 -16.11 -6.10
N MET A 14 -13.32 -15.01 -6.56
CA MET A 14 -12.88 -13.66 -6.21
C MET A 14 -13.10 -13.37 -4.72
N ALA A 15 -14.30 -13.66 -4.21
CA ALA A 15 -14.64 -13.48 -2.80
C ALA A 15 -13.80 -14.38 -1.88
N ASP A 16 -13.56 -15.64 -2.26
CA ASP A 16 -12.72 -16.57 -1.50
C ASP A 16 -11.26 -16.10 -1.44
N LYS A 17 -10.79 -15.34 -2.43
CA LYS A 17 -9.42 -14.82 -2.50
C LYS A 17 -9.23 -13.47 -1.80
N LYS A 18 -10.19 -12.55 -1.93
CA LYS A 18 -10.05 -11.15 -1.48
C LYS A 18 -10.98 -10.79 -0.31
N GLY A 19 -12.01 -11.58 -0.08
CA GLY A 19 -13.14 -11.29 0.78
C GLY A 19 -14.38 -10.86 -0.02
N PRO A 20 -15.59 -11.11 0.50
CA PRO A 20 -16.85 -10.76 -0.21
C PRO A 20 -17.01 -9.25 -0.45
N GLU A 21 -16.31 -8.42 0.33
CA GLU A 21 -16.30 -6.96 0.17
C GLU A 21 -15.79 -6.49 -1.19
N CYS A 22 -14.96 -7.28 -1.89
CA CYS A 22 -14.50 -6.90 -3.23
C CYS A 22 -15.66 -6.81 -4.23
N LEU A 23 -16.71 -7.60 -4.04
CA LEU A 23 -17.89 -7.60 -4.90
C LEU A 23 -18.79 -6.38 -4.61
N ARG A 24 -18.81 -5.92 -3.36
CA ARG A 24 -19.65 -4.79 -2.91
C ARG A 24 -18.98 -3.43 -3.11
N ARG A 25 -17.71 -3.30 -2.73
CA ARG A 25 -16.97 -2.02 -2.72
C ARG A 25 -16.28 -1.74 -4.05
N GLU A 26 -15.94 -2.77 -4.82
CA GLU A 26 -15.24 -2.63 -6.10
C GLU A 26 -15.95 -3.35 -7.28
N PRO A 27 -17.24 -3.07 -7.57
CA PRO A 27 -17.96 -3.69 -8.70
C PRO A 27 -17.28 -3.47 -10.05
N TRP A 28 -16.64 -2.31 -10.25
CA TRP A 28 -15.91 -2.01 -11.48
C TRP A 28 -14.66 -2.87 -11.64
N THR A 29 -13.87 -3.06 -10.58
CA THR A 29 -12.71 -3.97 -10.60
C THR A 29 -13.16 -5.40 -10.89
N THR A 30 -14.28 -5.82 -10.29
CA THR A 30 -14.89 -7.13 -10.56
C THR A 30 -15.27 -7.29 -12.03
N TYR A 31 -15.92 -6.27 -12.62
CA TYR A 31 -16.23 -6.24 -14.05
C TYR A 31 -14.99 -6.36 -14.94
N GLN A 32 -13.94 -5.60 -14.64
CA GLN A 32 -12.69 -5.64 -15.40
C GLN A 32 -12.04 -7.03 -15.35
N GLU A 33 -12.04 -7.68 -14.18
CA GLU A 33 -11.53 -9.04 -14.05
C GLU A 33 -12.35 -10.04 -14.87
N LEU A 34 -13.68 -9.91 -14.88
CA LEU A 34 -14.57 -10.79 -15.64
C LEU A 34 -14.42 -10.63 -17.16
N VAL A 35 -14.39 -9.40 -17.68
CA VAL A 35 -14.28 -9.15 -19.14
C VAL A 35 -12.93 -9.61 -19.72
N ASN A 36 -11.88 -9.62 -18.90
CA ASN A 36 -10.57 -10.11 -19.32
C ASN A 36 -10.49 -11.65 -19.36
N ARG A 37 -11.54 -12.37 -18.95
CA ARG A 37 -11.60 -13.82 -19.05
C ARG A 37 -12.12 -14.24 -20.43
N PRO A 38 -11.42 -15.14 -21.15
CA PRO A 38 -11.83 -15.56 -22.49
C PRO A 38 -13.12 -16.39 -22.49
N ASP A 39 -13.51 -16.93 -21.34
CA ASP A 39 -14.61 -17.87 -21.17
C ASP A 39 -15.86 -17.26 -20.49
N VAL A 40 -15.86 -15.94 -20.28
CA VAL A 40 -17.01 -15.19 -19.76
C VAL A 40 -17.60 -14.35 -20.89
N ASP A 41 -18.90 -14.51 -21.16
CA ASP A 41 -19.60 -13.62 -22.09
C ASP A 41 -19.56 -12.18 -21.54
N PRO A 42 -19.07 -11.19 -22.32
CA PRO A 42 -19.09 -9.78 -21.93
C PRO A 42 -20.47 -9.26 -21.46
N ARG A 43 -21.58 -9.85 -21.93
CA ARG A 43 -22.94 -9.56 -21.46
C ARG A 43 -23.14 -9.99 -20.01
N MET A 44 -22.63 -11.15 -19.63
CA MET A 44 -22.69 -11.65 -18.25
C MET A 44 -21.86 -10.78 -17.32
N ALA A 45 -20.67 -10.34 -17.75
CA ALA A 45 -19.86 -9.40 -16.98
C ALA A 45 -20.59 -8.06 -16.76
N ARG A 46 -21.28 -7.53 -17.79
CA ARG A 46 -22.10 -6.31 -17.65
C ARG A 46 -23.28 -6.51 -16.70
N LEU A 47 -23.97 -7.65 -16.77
CA LEU A 47 -25.04 -8.00 -15.82
C LEU A 47 -24.52 -8.07 -14.39
N ALA A 48 -23.35 -8.69 -14.17
CA ALA A 48 -22.69 -8.71 -12.87
C ALA A 48 -22.41 -7.29 -12.38
N LEU A 49 -21.84 -6.41 -13.21
CA LEU A 49 -21.59 -5.01 -12.84
C LEU A 49 -22.88 -4.30 -12.41
N THR A 50 -23.92 -4.33 -13.25
CA THR A 50 -25.19 -3.63 -12.98
C THR A 50 -25.83 -4.12 -11.69
N THR A 51 -25.84 -5.44 -11.47
CA THR A 51 -26.50 -6.02 -10.28
C THR A 51 -25.65 -5.88 -9.02
N LEU A 52 -24.32 -5.96 -9.08
CA LEU A 52 -23.45 -5.72 -7.92
C LEU A 52 -23.59 -4.29 -7.39
N LEU A 53 -23.84 -3.31 -8.27
CA LEU A 53 -24.14 -1.93 -7.86
C LEU A 53 -25.43 -1.80 -7.05
N ALA A 54 -26.37 -2.75 -7.18
CA ALA A 54 -27.57 -2.83 -6.35
C ALA A 54 -27.35 -3.61 -5.03
N ASP A 55 -26.11 -3.97 -4.70
CA ASP A 55 -25.71 -4.60 -3.44
C ASP A 55 -26.57 -5.83 -3.01
N PRO A 56 -26.58 -6.90 -3.81
CA PRO A 56 -27.35 -8.11 -3.53
C PRO A 56 -26.90 -8.80 -2.24
N ALA A 57 -25.65 -8.60 -1.80
CA ALA A 57 -25.14 -9.15 -0.56
C ALA A 57 -25.89 -8.58 0.66
N SER A 58 -26.04 -7.25 0.72
CA SER A 58 -26.83 -6.60 1.78
C SER A 58 -28.31 -6.98 1.69
N TRP A 59 -28.86 -7.13 0.48
CA TRP A 59 -30.25 -7.57 0.30
C TRP A 59 -30.47 -8.96 0.91
N VAL A 60 -29.64 -9.94 0.55
CA VAL A 60 -29.70 -11.32 1.06
C VAL A 60 -29.46 -11.35 2.57
N GLY A 61 -28.56 -10.53 3.10
CA GLY A 61 -28.34 -10.40 4.54
C GLY A 61 -29.58 -9.95 5.32
N ASN A 62 -30.42 -9.09 4.72
CA ASN A 62 -31.62 -8.53 5.36
C ASN A 62 -32.89 -9.38 5.16
N HIS A 63 -32.99 -10.11 4.05
CA HIS A 63 -34.21 -10.82 3.65
C HIS A 63 -34.04 -12.34 3.60
N GLY A 64 -32.83 -12.85 3.87
CA GLY A 64 -32.48 -14.25 3.72
C GLY A 64 -32.37 -14.68 2.26
N GLU A 65 -32.36 -16.00 2.05
CA GLU A 65 -32.18 -16.65 0.74
C GLU A 65 -33.50 -16.69 -0.08
N ASP A 66 -34.26 -15.58 -0.09
CA ASP A 66 -35.49 -15.44 -0.89
C ASP A 66 -35.17 -15.03 -2.34
N ALA A 67 -34.89 -16.03 -3.18
CA ALA A 67 -34.59 -15.82 -4.59
C ALA A 67 -35.71 -15.12 -5.37
N LYS A 68 -36.99 -15.31 -4.99
CA LYS A 68 -38.11 -14.63 -5.67
C LYS A 68 -38.19 -13.16 -5.28
N GLY A 69 -37.95 -12.85 -4.01
CA GLY A 69 -37.82 -11.47 -3.53
C GLY A 69 -36.65 -10.76 -4.21
N LEU A 70 -35.49 -11.40 -4.26
CA LEU A 70 -34.30 -10.83 -4.90
C LEU A 70 -34.49 -10.66 -6.40
N GLN A 71 -35.17 -11.59 -7.07
CA GLN A 71 -35.53 -11.44 -8.47
C GLN A 71 -36.34 -10.15 -8.71
N ARG A 72 -37.42 -9.94 -7.95
CA ARG A 72 -38.25 -8.73 -8.08
C ARG A 72 -37.45 -7.46 -7.82
N TYR A 73 -36.61 -7.49 -6.78
CA TYR A 73 -35.70 -6.40 -6.47
C TYR A 73 -34.77 -6.05 -7.64
N LEU A 74 -34.18 -7.06 -8.29
CA LEU A 74 -33.30 -6.84 -9.45
C LEU A 74 -34.07 -6.46 -10.73
N GLU A 75 -35.31 -6.91 -10.91
CA GLU A 75 -36.19 -6.43 -12.00
C GLU A 75 -36.44 -4.92 -11.85
N ASP A 76 -36.77 -4.48 -10.62
CA ASP A 76 -37.15 -3.09 -10.34
C ASP A 76 -35.92 -2.14 -10.30
N GLU A 77 -34.86 -2.51 -9.58
CA GLU A 77 -33.68 -1.63 -9.38
C GLU A 77 -32.69 -1.67 -10.56
N CYS A 78 -32.56 -2.81 -11.22
CA CYS A 78 -31.59 -3.00 -12.30
C CYS A 78 -32.25 -3.03 -13.69
N PHE A 79 -33.58 -2.89 -13.78
CA PHE A 79 -34.36 -2.94 -15.02
C PHE A 79 -34.09 -4.21 -15.85
N LEU A 80 -33.87 -5.33 -15.17
CA LEU A 80 -33.57 -6.60 -15.82
C LEU A 80 -34.84 -7.28 -16.34
N SER A 81 -34.69 -8.09 -17.39
CA SER A 81 -35.75 -9.01 -17.78
C SER A 81 -35.94 -10.10 -16.72
N ALA A 82 -37.16 -10.62 -16.59
CA ALA A 82 -37.48 -11.65 -15.61
C ALA A 82 -36.56 -12.87 -15.68
N HIS A 83 -36.13 -13.26 -16.89
CA HIS A 83 -35.19 -14.37 -17.06
C HIS A 83 -33.79 -14.06 -16.49
N ALA A 84 -33.25 -12.88 -16.79
CA ALA A 84 -31.92 -12.48 -16.30
C ALA A 84 -31.95 -12.21 -14.79
N ALA A 85 -32.99 -11.57 -14.28
CA ALA A 85 -33.18 -11.32 -12.87
C ALA A 85 -33.28 -12.64 -12.07
N ALA A 86 -34.05 -13.62 -12.57
CA ALA A 86 -34.16 -14.93 -11.93
C ALA A 86 -32.81 -15.66 -11.88
N GLY A 87 -32.06 -15.67 -12.98
CA GLY A 87 -30.73 -16.28 -13.04
C GLY A 87 -29.73 -15.66 -12.05
N MET A 88 -29.68 -14.32 -12.01
CA MET A 88 -28.81 -13.59 -11.09
C MET A 88 -29.24 -13.75 -9.62
N ALA A 89 -30.55 -13.71 -9.35
CA ALA A 89 -31.07 -13.87 -7.99
C ALA A 89 -30.74 -15.24 -7.41
N GLN A 90 -30.93 -16.31 -8.19
CA GLN A 90 -30.56 -17.66 -7.78
C GLN A 90 -29.05 -17.76 -7.48
N MET A 91 -28.22 -17.27 -8.41
CA MET A 91 -26.76 -17.25 -8.26
C MET A 91 -26.31 -16.48 -7.01
N TYR A 92 -26.89 -15.31 -6.74
CA TYR A 92 -26.53 -14.51 -5.56
C TYR A 92 -27.00 -15.13 -4.26
N CYS A 93 -28.19 -15.76 -4.22
CA CYS A 93 -28.62 -16.51 -3.05
C CYS A 93 -27.65 -17.65 -2.75
N GLU A 94 -27.19 -18.39 -3.78
CA GLU A 94 -26.18 -19.44 -3.63
C GLU A 94 -24.78 -18.90 -3.31
N LEU A 95 -24.44 -17.69 -3.73
CA LEU A 95 -23.15 -17.07 -3.43
C LEU A 95 -23.11 -16.55 -1.99
N PHE A 96 -24.14 -15.83 -1.55
CA PHE A 96 -24.23 -15.16 -0.26
C PHE A 96 -25.03 -15.96 0.79
N PHE A 97 -25.26 -17.25 0.55
CA PHE A 97 -25.91 -18.12 1.52
C PHE A 97 -25.16 -18.14 2.86
N ALA A 98 -25.87 -18.43 3.95
CA ALA A 98 -25.35 -18.26 5.30
C ALA A 98 -24.03 -19.02 5.57
N GLY A 99 -23.83 -20.18 4.94
CA GLY A 99 -22.61 -20.97 5.09
C GLY A 99 -21.38 -20.32 4.44
N ASN A 100 -21.50 -19.72 3.25
CA ASN A 100 -20.40 -18.97 2.63
C ASN A 100 -20.07 -17.73 3.44
N MET A 101 -21.08 -16.99 3.88
CA MET A 101 -20.89 -15.78 4.70
C MET A 101 -20.15 -16.10 6.00
N LYS A 102 -20.57 -17.16 6.70
CA LYS A 102 -19.89 -17.62 7.91
C LYS A 102 -18.44 -18.04 7.64
N ALA A 103 -18.20 -18.81 6.57
CA ALA A 103 -16.85 -19.24 6.21
C ALA A 103 -15.93 -18.05 5.86
N TRP A 104 -16.48 -17.00 5.24
CA TRP A 104 -15.74 -15.78 4.97
C TRP A 104 -15.45 -14.98 6.23
N ASP A 105 -16.41 -14.86 7.14
CA ASP A 105 -16.21 -14.15 8.40
C ASP A 105 -15.15 -14.83 9.29
N GLU A 106 -15.12 -16.17 9.32
CA GLU A 106 -14.11 -16.95 10.04
C GLU A 106 -12.67 -16.75 9.51
N ARG A 107 -12.53 -16.36 8.23
CA ARG A 107 -11.24 -16.11 7.58
C ARG A 107 -10.76 -14.66 7.66
N ARG A 108 -11.59 -13.76 8.20
CA ARG A 108 -11.26 -12.33 8.30
C ARG A 108 -9.96 -12.14 9.10
N GLY A 109 -8.99 -11.49 8.48
CA GLY A 109 -7.70 -11.21 9.10
C GLY A 109 -6.77 -12.42 9.22
N GLU A 110 -7.03 -13.54 8.53
CA GLU A 110 -6.21 -14.76 8.60
C GLU A 110 -4.71 -14.48 8.33
N GLY A 111 -4.40 -13.63 7.35
CA GLY A 111 -3.01 -13.32 7.03
C GLY A 111 -2.33 -12.39 8.04
N LEU A 112 -3.09 -11.50 8.70
CA LEU A 112 -2.57 -10.71 9.82
C LEU A 112 -2.32 -11.60 11.05
N GLN A 113 -3.23 -12.53 11.35
CA GLN A 113 -3.04 -13.50 12.43
C GLN A 113 -1.82 -14.38 12.17
N ALA A 114 -1.67 -14.89 10.93
CA ALA A 114 -0.50 -15.65 10.52
C ALA A 114 0.79 -14.84 10.66
N PHE A 115 0.76 -13.54 10.31
CA PHE A 115 1.89 -12.63 10.49
C PHE A 115 2.26 -12.49 11.98
N CYS A 116 1.27 -12.29 12.86
CA CYS A 116 1.50 -12.13 14.30
C CYS A 116 2.00 -13.40 15.00
N SER A 117 1.80 -14.58 14.42
CA SER A 117 2.09 -15.87 15.07
C SER A 117 3.57 -16.25 15.16
N LYS A 118 4.46 -15.53 14.46
CA LYS A 118 5.89 -15.88 14.34
C LYS A 118 6.75 -14.63 14.18
N ALA A 119 8.05 -14.78 14.43
CA ALA A 119 9.03 -13.75 14.12
C ALA A 119 9.07 -13.47 12.60
N GLN A 120 9.25 -12.20 12.26
CA GLN A 120 9.18 -11.68 10.92
C GLN A 120 10.49 -11.03 10.57
N GLU A 121 10.92 -11.26 9.34
CA GLU A 121 12.15 -10.71 8.80
C GLU A 121 11.81 -9.63 7.78
N LEU A 122 12.37 -8.43 7.98
CA LEU A 122 12.20 -7.26 7.13
C LEU A 122 13.57 -6.85 6.60
N ILE A 123 13.69 -6.74 5.29
CA ILE A 123 14.90 -6.27 4.61
C ILE A 123 14.63 -4.87 4.09
N VAL A 124 15.46 -3.92 4.49
CA VAL A 124 15.33 -2.49 4.17
C VAL A 124 16.67 -1.90 3.73
N GLU A 125 16.63 -0.92 2.84
CA GLU A 125 17.80 -0.33 2.21
C GLU A 125 17.59 1.17 2.00
N ALA A 126 18.49 2.01 2.49
CA ALA A 126 18.47 3.44 2.21
C ALA A 126 19.67 3.87 1.40
N ARG A 127 19.47 4.92 0.59
CA ARG A 127 20.52 5.54 -0.20
C ARG A 127 20.36 7.04 -0.15
N SER A 128 21.46 7.73 0.10
CA SER A 128 21.52 9.18 0.10
C SER A 128 22.79 9.68 -0.56
N ILE A 129 22.81 10.96 -0.93
CA ILE A 129 23.98 11.62 -1.51
C ILE A 129 24.30 12.82 -0.63
N TRP A 130 25.53 12.85 -0.13
CA TRP A 130 26.10 14.04 0.48
C TRP A 130 26.76 14.87 -0.62
N ASP A 131 26.49 16.17 -0.68
CA ASP A 131 27.07 17.11 -1.65
C ASP A 131 27.38 18.44 -0.96
N ASN A 132 28.64 18.87 -1.03
CA ASN A 132 29.10 20.14 -0.45
C ASN A 132 29.29 21.26 -1.48
N GLY A 133 28.82 21.05 -2.71
CA GLY A 133 28.97 21.92 -3.87
C GLY A 133 30.30 21.76 -4.61
N SER A 134 31.33 21.19 -3.97
CA SER A 134 32.64 20.91 -4.58
C SER A 134 32.78 19.46 -5.02
N GLY A 135 31.89 18.59 -4.58
CA GLY A 135 31.82 17.18 -4.95
C GLY A 135 30.78 16.47 -4.10
N SER A 136 30.60 15.18 -4.39
CA SER A 136 29.59 14.36 -3.75
C SER A 136 30.08 12.96 -3.40
N ILE A 137 29.41 12.34 -2.44
CA ILE A 137 29.59 10.94 -2.05
C ILE A 137 28.22 10.28 -2.02
N THR A 138 28.08 9.13 -2.66
CA THR A 138 26.90 8.29 -2.50
C THR A 138 27.09 7.41 -1.27
N CYS A 139 26.12 7.48 -0.35
CA CYS A 139 26.05 6.67 0.85
C CYS A 139 24.91 5.65 0.73
N SER A 140 25.14 4.42 1.17
CA SER A 140 24.13 3.36 1.20
C SER A 140 24.15 2.63 2.54
N PHE A 141 22.96 2.27 3.02
CA PHE A 141 22.75 1.49 4.22
C PHE A 141 21.75 0.38 3.92
N SER A 142 21.99 -0.82 4.44
CA SER A 142 21.05 -1.94 4.34
C SER A 142 20.97 -2.65 5.67
N ALA A 143 19.77 -3.13 6.00
CA ALA A 143 19.56 -3.89 7.22
C ALA A 143 18.57 -5.02 7.03
N LYS A 144 18.86 -6.11 7.74
CA LYS A 144 18.02 -7.28 7.91
C LYS A 144 17.52 -7.31 9.34
N VAL A 145 16.24 -7.01 9.53
CA VAL A 145 15.62 -6.76 10.84
C VAL A 145 14.69 -7.91 11.19
N ALA A 146 14.88 -8.51 12.37
CA ALA A 146 13.99 -9.51 12.92
C ALA A 146 13.09 -8.88 13.99
N VAL A 147 11.77 -8.99 13.80
CA VAL A 147 10.76 -8.43 14.71
C VAL A 147 9.74 -9.48 15.13
N GLU A 148 9.25 -9.37 16.35
CA GLU A 148 8.14 -10.14 16.89
C GLU A 148 6.97 -9.21 17.19
N VAL A 149 5.73 -9.71 17.13
CA VAL A 149 4.56 -8.91 17.50
C VAL A 149 4.38 -8.96 19.02
N ALA A 150 4.49 -7.80 19.67
CA ALA A 150 4.27 -7.65 21.10
C ALA A 150 2.83 -7.21 21.43
N ASP A 151 2.23 -6.36 20.58
CA ASP A 151 0.86 -5.89 20.69
C ASP A 151 0.15 -5.95 19.33
N ALA A 152 -0.60 -7.02 19.12
CA ALA A 152 -1.38 -7.23 17.90
C ALA A 152 -2.47 -6.15 17.71
N SER A 153 -2.91 -5.46 18.76
CA SER A 153 -3.95 -4.44 18.68
C SER A 153 -3.44 -3.17 17.99
N LYS A 154 -2.19 -2.78 18.25
CA LYS A 154 -1.53 -1.66 17.53
C LYS A 154 -1.40 -1.99 16.05
N LEU A 155 -0.97 -3.20 15.72
CA LEU A 155 -0.86 -3.71 14.35
C LEU A 155 -2.23 -3.74 13.64
N GLN A 156 -3.28 -4.21 14.31
CA GLN A 156 -4.64 -4.19 13.77
C GLN A 156 -5.11 -2.78 13.42
N ARG A 157 -4.75 -1.76 14.21
CA ARG A 157 -5.08 -0.35 13.88
C ARG A 157 -4.35 0.13 12.63
N VAL A 158 -3.09 -0.24 12.45
CA VAL A 158 -2.30 0.09 11.26
C VAL A 158 -2.97 -0.50 10.01
N PHE A 159 -3.44 -1.74 10.09
CA PHE A 159 -4.07 -2.45 8.96
C PHE A 159 -5.60 -2.33 8.90
N ALA A 160 -6.23 -1.51 9.74
CA ALA A 160 -7.69 -1.46 9.85
C ALA A 160 -8.35 -1.11 8.51
N HIS A 161 -7.86 -0.06 7.85
CA HIS A 161 -8.36 0.36 6.55
C HIS A 161 -8.14 -0.69 5.46
N ASP A 162 -6.99 -1.37 5.47
CA ASP A 162 -6.68 -2.42 4.50
C ASP A 162 -7.61 -3.62 4.71
N LEU A 163 -7.81 -4.06 5.96
CA LEU A 163 -8.70 -5.18 6.32
C LEU A 163 -10.19 -4.90 6.05
N GLU A 164 -10.60 -3.63 6.07
CA GLU A 164 -11.95 -3.24 5.64
C GLU A 164 -12.15 -3.40 4.14
N ARG A 165 -11.12 -3.15 3.33
CA ARG A 165 -11.18 -3.25 1.87
C ARG A 165 -10.97 -4.69 1.39
N THR A 166 -9.98 -5.35 1.97
CA THR A 166 -9.55 -6.71 1.64
C THR A 166 -9.43 -7.51 2.93
N PRO A 167 -10.52 -8.11 3.43
CA PRO A 167 -10.51 -8.88 4.68
C PRO A 167 -9.50 -10.03 4.71
N PHE A 168 -9.11 -10.56 3.55
CA PHE A 168 -8.20 -11.71 3.41
C PHE A 168 -6.82 -11.30 2.90
N ILE A 169 -6.26 -10.18 3.40
CA ILE A 169 -4.88 -9.80 3.06
C ILE A 169 -3.95 -10.94 3.46
N PRO A 170 -3.14 -11.48 2.53
CA PRO A 170 -2.22 -12.56 2.82
C PRO A 170 -1.04 -12.06 3.66
N GLU A 171 -0.45 -12.94 4.48
CA GLU A 171 0.70 -12.64 5.35
C GLU A 171 1.84 -11.89 4.61
N ARG A 172 2.15 -12.32 3.38
CA ARG A 172 3.20 -11.70 2.54
C ARG A 172 2.95 -10.22 2.25
N GLU A 173 1.69 -9.81 2.17
CA GLU A 173 1.29 -8.44 1.86
C GLU A 173 1.30 -7.58 3.13
N VAL A 174 0.86 -8.13 4.27
CA VAL A 174 1.08 -7.53 5.60
C VAL A 174 2.57 -7.24 5.82
N ARG A 175 3.43 -8.24 5.58
CA ARG A 175 4.89 -8.09 5.68
C ARG A 175 5.42 -7.03 4.72
N SER A 176 4.96 -7.04 3.48
CA SER A 176 5.38 -6.06 2.46
C SER A 176 5.01 -4.63 2.84
N ASN A 177 3.80 -4.41 3.37
CA ASN A 177 3.34 -3.09 3.81
C ASN A 177 4.12 -2.61 5.03
N LEU A 178 4.32 -3.47 6.03
CA LEU A 178 5.13 -3.11 7.21
C LEU A 178 6.58 -2.79 6.83
N ARG A 179 7.17 -3.59 5.93
CA ARG A 179 8.50 -3.33 5.37
C ARG A 179 8.58 -1.95 4.70
N LYS A 180 7.56 -1.57 3.92
CA LYS A 180 7.51 -0.24 3.26
C LYS A 180 7.44 0.90 4.28
N LEU A 181 6.72 0.72 5.39
CA LEU A 181 6.68 1.73 6.45
C LEU A 181 8.09 1.92 7.05
N LEU A 182 8.73 0.83 7.47
CA LEU A 182 10.10 0.89 8.01
C LEU A 182 11.09 1.46 6.99
N GLN A 183 10.96 1.08 5.72
CA GLN A 183 11.77 1.56 4.62
C GLN A 183 11.69 3.09 4.47
N ASN A 184 10.50 3.67 4.62
CA ASN A 184 10.30 5.11 4.50
C ASN A 184 10.90 5.86 5.70
N GLU A 185 10.71 5.34 6.92
CA GLU A 185 11.32 5.91 8.13
C GLU A 185 12.85 5.87 8.05
N LEU A 186 13.42 4.71 7.68
CA LEU A 186 14.85 4.54 7.47
C LEU A 186 15.38 5.52 6.42
N GLN A 187 14.72 5.63 5.27
CA GLN A 187 15.19 6.51 4.19
C GLN A 187 15.21 7.97 4.65
N GLY A 188 14.17 8.45 5.32
CA GLY A 188 14.09 9.82 5.80
C GLY A 188 15.16 10.14 6.86
N ASP A 189 15.36 9.23 7.81
CA ASP A 189 16.37 9.39 8.86
C ASP A 189 17.80 9.33 8.29
N PHE A 190 18.07 8.36 7.39
CA PHE A 190 19.38 8.23 6.74
C PHE A 190 19.72 9.43 5.87
N ASP A 191 18.75 9.97 5.13
CA ASP A 191 18.93 11.23 4.38
C ASP A 191 19.29 12.39 5.30
N GLY A 192 18.62 12.48 6.46
CA GLY A 192 18.91 13.47 7.50
C GLY A 192 20.32 13.31 8.07
N TYR A 193 20.75 12.08 8.34
CA TYR A 193 22.08 11.76 8.84
C TYR A 193 23.18 12.14 7.83
N VAL A 194 23.03 11.68 6.58
CA VAL A 194 24.01 11.92 5.52
C VAL A 194 24.19 13.41 5.24
N ASN A 195 23.12 14.19 5.35
CA ASN A 195 23.14 15.63 5.07
C ASN A 195 23.19 16.51 6.33
N ALA A 196 23.49 15.94 7.50
CA ALA A 196 23.53 16.68 8.76
C ALA A 196 24.62 17.76 8.77
N GLU A 197 25.74 17.50 8.10
CA GLU A 197 26.89 18.39 8.00
C GLU A 197 27.15 18.84 6.56
N LEU A 198 27.47 20.13 6.37
CA LEU A 198 27.67 20.70 5.04
C LEU A 198 29.11 20.57 4.52
N TYR A 199 30.08 20.39 5.44
CA TYR A 199 31.50 20.53 5.12
C TYR A 199 32.32 19.25 5.33
N TYR A 200 31.79 18.31 6.10
CA TYR A 200 32.44 17.03 6.38
C TYR A 200 31.64 15.89 5.78
N GLU A 201 32.35 14.95 5.17
CA GLU A 201 31.74 13.72 4.68
C GLU A 201 31.11 12.95 5.85
N PRO A 202 29.94 12.34 5.65
CA PRO A 202 29.34 11.49 6.65
C PRO A 202 30.18 10.22 6.82
N TYR A 203 30.29 9.73 8.05
CA TYR A 203 30.86 8.42 8.30
C TYR A 203 29.74 7.40 8.44
N VAL A 204 29.42 6.68 7.36
CA VAL A 204 28.21 5.83 7.30
C VAL A 204 28.24 4.64 8.25
N ASN A 205 29.44 4.21 8.68
CA ASN A 205 29.59 3.11 9.64
C ASN A 205 29.00 3.44 11.02
N ASP A 206 28.95 4.72 11.41
CA ASP A 206 28.39 5.15 12.70
C ASP A 206 26.86 5.22 12.68
N TYR A 207 26.23 5.11 11.50
CA TYR A 207 24.77 5.19 11.38
C TYR A 207 24.04 4.05 12.11
N ILE A 208 24.72 2.94 12.43
CA ILE A 208 24.13 1.81 13.14
C ILE A 208 23.48 2.21 14.48
N GLU A 209 24.07 3.18 15.20
CA GLU A 209 23.51 3.67 16.47
C GLU A 209 22.22 4.46 16.24
N ASN A 210 22.17 5.30 15.21
CA ASN A 210 20.96 6.05 14.83
C ASN A 210 19.85 5.10 14.38
N PHE A 211 20.21 4.07 13.60
CA PHE A 211 19.25 3.07 13.14
C PHE A 211 18.60 2.29 14.30
N GLN A 212 19.33 2.02 15.39
CA GLN A 212 18.74 1.41 16.59
C GLN A 212 17.60 2.29 17.16
N TYR A 213 17.76 3.61 17.21
CA TYR A 213 16.70 4.52 17.65
C TYR A 213 15.49 4.51 16.71
N VAL A 214 15.72 4.47 15.39
CA VAL A 214 14.65 4.32 14.39
C VAL A 214 13.88 3.02 14.63
N LEU A 215 14.59 1.91 14.85
CA LEU A 215 13.97 0.61 15.12
C LEU A 215 13.16 0.59 16.41
N ASP A 216 13.68 1.16 17.49
CA ASP A 216 12.99 1.21 18.78
C ASP A 216 11.70 2.04 18.69
N GLY A 217 11.77 3.21 18.04
CA GLY A 217 10.60 4.06 17.79
C GLY A 217 9.56 3.39 16.89
N PHE A 218 10.01 2.75 15.81
CA PHE A 218 9.15 1.99 14.90
C PHE A 218 8.47 0.82 15.62
N CYS A 219 9.22 0.09 16.44
CA CYS A 219 8.70 -1.05 17.18
C CYS A 219 7.64 -0.63 18.20
N ASP A 220 7.89 0.41 19.00
CA ASP A 220 6.90 0.89 19.96
C ASP A 220 5.63 1.39 19.25
N MET A 221 5.79 2.17 18.17
CA MET A 221 4.66 2.72 17.42
C MET A 221 3.74 1.63 16.85
N HIS A 222 4.31 0.54 16.34
CA HIS A 222 3.56 -0.52 15.66
C HIS A 222 3.26 -1.75 16.53
N GLY A 223 3.66 -1.74 17.81
CA GLY A 223 3.43 -2.87 18.72
C GLY A 223 4.31 -4.08 18.39
N LEU A 224 5.53 -3.82 17.94
CA LEU A 224 6.54 -4.83 17.66
C LEU A 224 7.57 -4.86 18.80
N LYS A 225 8.36 -5.92 18.81
CA LYS A 225 9.55 -6.07 19.62
C LYS A 225 10.70 -6.45 18.70
N LEU A 226 11.80 -5.74 18.81
CA LEU A 226 13.03 -6.07 18.11
C LEU A 226 13.63 -7.36 18.69
N ALA A 227 13.82 -8.37 17.84
CA ALA A 227 14.56 -9.58 18.19
C ALA A 227 16.06 -9.43 17.88
N GLY A 228 16.39 -8.66 16.85
CA GLY A 228 17.76 -8.30 16.46
C GLY A 228 17.80 -7.77 15.03
N PHE A 229 18.96 -7.27 14.61
CA PHE A 229 19.19 -6.89 13.23
C PHE A 229 20.66 -7.06 12.85
N GLU A 230 20.90 -7.24 11.56
CA GLU A 230 22.22 -7.18 10.92
C GLU A 230 22.21 -6.02 9.94
N SER A 231 23.29 -5.27 9.84
CA SER A 231 23.38 -4.14 8.92
C SER A 231 24.71 -4.11 8.17
N ASP A 232 24.66 -3.56 6.97
CA ASP A 232 25.81 -3.27 6.14
C ASP A 232 25.70 -1.85 5.57
N CYS A 233 26.85 -1.20 5.39
CA CYS A 233 26.92 0.17 4.95
C CYS A 233 28.11 0.35 4.00
N SER A 234 27.93 1.25 3.04
CA SER A 234 28.97 1.55 2.07
C SER A 234 28.87 3.01 1.62
N GLN A 235 30.01 3.55 1.24
CA GLN A 235 30.12 4.86 0.64
C GLN A 235 31.08 4.80 -0.55
N THR A 236 30.83 5.63 -1.56
CA THR A 236 31.76 5.78 -2.68
C THR A 236 32.95 6.65 -2.30
N ASP A 237 33.97 6.67 -3.15
CA ASP A 237 34.99 7.71 -3.09
C ASP A 237 34.37 9.09 -3.36
N PHE A 238 35.05 10.16 -2.92
CA PHE A 238 34.65 11.53 -3.19
C PHE A 238 34.74 11.84 -4.68
N GLU A 239 33.60 12.17 -5.28
CA GLU A 239 33.49 12.57 -6.68
C GLU A 239 33.47 14.11 -6.79
N PRO A 240 34.57 14.76 -7.21
CA PRO A 240 34.59 16.21 -7.33
C PRO A 240 33.65 16.71 -8.43
N ASN A 241 32.94 17.80 -8.14
CA ASN A 241 32.11 18.52 -9.09
C ASN A 241 33.03 19.25 -10.08
N PHE A 242 33.49 18.55 -11.13
CA PHE A 242 34.22 19.19 -12.22
C PHE A 242 33.26 20.10 -12.99
N TYR A 243 33.19 21.37 -12.61
CA TYR A 243 32.89 22.39 -13.61
C TYR A 243 34.03 22.35 -14.63
N PRO A 244 33.77 22.15 -15.93
CA PRO A 244 34.75 22.53 -16.93
C PRO A 244 34.86 24.05 -16.83
N LEU A 245 35.80 24.55 -16.03
CA LEU A 245 36.28 25.90 -16.20
C LEU A 245 36.78 25.96 -17.65
N PRO A 246 36.21 26.80 -18.53
CA PRO A 246 36.83 27.01 -19.82
C PRO A 246 38.23 27.52 -19.53
N TRP A 247 39.21 26.72 -19.91
CA TRP A 247 40.62 27.08 -19.84
C TRP A 247 40.80 28.37 -20.64
N GLN A 248 40.92 29.51 -19.96
CA GLN A 248 41.35 30.76 -20.57
C GLN A 248 42.79 31.04 -20.13
N PRO A 249 43.74 31.11 -21.08
CA PRO A 249 45.09 31.51 -20.75
C PRO A 249 45.14 33.00 -20.42
N THR A 250 45.62 33.27 -19.20
CA THR A 250 46.46 34.38 -18.74
C THR A 250 46.00 35.84 -18.79
N SER A 251 46.32 36.50 -17.67
CA SER A 251 46.85 37.88 -17.52
C SER A 251 45.89 38.99 -17.05
N ALA A 252 46.47 39.81 -16.17
CA ALA A 252 46.07 41.14 -15.70
C ALA A 252 45.02 41.24 -14.57
N SER A 253 45.55 41.68 -13.43
CA SER A 253 44.88 42.34 -12.31
C SER A 253 43.97 43.48 -12.75
N VAL A 254 42.70 43.47 -12.31
CA VAL A 254 41.93 44.70 -12.04
C VAL A 254 40.97 44.43 -10.88
N ASP A 255 41.07 45.27 -9.85
CA ASP A 255 40.21 45.33 -8.68
C ASP A 255 38.76 45.71 -8.98
N LYS A 256 37.88 45.26 -8.06
CA LYS A 256 36.52 45.75 -7.68
C LYS A 256 35.30 45.10 -8.39
N PRO A 257 34.11 45.14 -7.74
CA PRO A 257 33.81 44.87 -6.34
C PRO A 257 32.71 43.79 -6.20
N TYR A 258 32.59 43.20 -5.00
CA TYR A 258 31.52 42.29 -4.61
C TYR A 258 30.13 42.90 -4.90
N THR A 259 29.33 42.21 -5.71
CA THR A 259 27.88 42.42 -5.78
C THR A 259 27.18 41.15 -5.29
N LEU A 260 26.62 41.25 -4.09
CA LEU A 260 25.62 40.32 -3.56
C LEU A 260 24.45 40.24 -4.55
N ARG A 261 24.34 39.13 -5.28
CA ARG A 261 23.10 38.78 -5.97
C ARG A 261 22.20 38.01 -5.01
N ASN A 262 21.21 38.74 -4.51
CA ASN A 262 19.96 38.18 -3.99
C ASN A 262 19.42 37.13 -4.96
N ARG A 263 19.27 35.89 -4.50
CA ARG A 263 18.33 34.92 -5.11
C ARG A 263 17.13 34.78 -4.19
N THR A 264 16.02 35.31 -4.66
CA THR A 264 14.67 35.11 -4.15
C THR A 264 14.33 33.61 -4.13
N PRO A 265 13.53 33.11 -3.17
CA PRO A 265 13.13 31.72 -3.09
C PRO A 265 12.12 31.37 -4.20
N CYS A 266 12.30 30.22 -4.85
CA CYS A 266 11.23 29.63 -5.66
C CYS A 266 10.07 29.23 -4.77
N ALA A 267 8.91 29.80 -5.06
CA ALA A 267 7.63 29.47 -4.46
C ALA A 267 7.13 28.11 -4.96
N ALA A 268 6.81 27.20 -4.03
CA ALA A 268 5.82 26.15 -4.21
C ALA A 268 5.38 25.60 -2.84
N ALA A 269 4.43 26.27 -2.18
CA ALA A 269 3.47 25.66 -1.24
C ALA A 269 2.58 26.74 -0.59
N LYS A 270 1.33 26.88 -1.07
CA LYS A 270 0.18 27.11 -0.19
C LYS A 270 -1.12 27.00 -0.98
N LEU A 271 -1.84 25.91 -0.77
CA LEU A 271 -3.30 25.87 -0.91
C LEU A 271 -3.85 24.90 0.16
N ILE A 272 -4.66 25.52 1.04
CA ILE A 272 -5.79 24.99 1.80
C ILE A 272 -5.51 24.09 3.02
N ARG A 273 -5.50 24.73 4.19
CA ARG A 273 -6.18 24.21 5.39
C ARG A 273 -7.00 25.36 5.98
N ASP A 274 -8.30 25.32 5.72
CA ASP A 274 -9.33 25.89 6.60
C ASP A 274 -10.54 24.96 6.50
N SER A 275 -10.61 24.00 7.43
CA SER A 275 -11.83 23.27 7.75
C SER A 275 -12.17 23.59 9.21
N GLY A 276 -12.69 24.80 9.39
CA GLY A 276 -13.54 25.13 10.53
C GLY A 276 -14.99 24.88 10.11
N TYR A 277 -15.59 23.82 10.65
CA TYR A 277 -17.03 23.65 10.70
C TYR A 277 -17.49 23.91 12.13
N VAL A 278 -18.17 25.05 12.29
CA VAL A 278 -19.48 25.09 12.95
C VAL A 278 -20.50 24.67 11.89
#